data_AF-A0A0Q6NZG1-F1
#
_entry.id   AF-A0A0Q6NZG1-F1
#
_cell.length_a   1.000
_cell.length_b   1.000
_cell.length_c   1.000
_cell.angle_alpha   90.00
_cell.angle_beta   90.00
_cell.angle_gamma   90.00
#
_symmetry.space_group_name_H-M   'P 1'
#
loop_
_entity.id
_entity.type
_entity.pdbx_description
1 polymer ?
#
loop_
_entity_poly.entity_id
_entity_poly.type
_entity_poly.pdbx_seq_one_letter_code
_entity_poly.pdbx_strand_id
1 'polypeptide(L)' 'MGKGQARIDNTIRTLRFNAGEMTQAALAEKVGVTRQTIVAMEQGRYSPSLEVAFRVARAFGVPLEQVFQYRGEGE' A
#
# COMPACT_ATOMS: atom_id res chain seq x y z
N MET A 1 -14.33 17.38 -11.86
CA MET A 1 -14.11 17.17 -10.41
C MET A 1 -13.06 16.07 -10.27
N GLY A 2 -11.79 16.45 -10.18
CA GLY A 2 -10.69 15.48 -10.09
C GLY A 2 -10.81 14.71 -8.78
N LYS A 3 -10.80 13.37 -8.84
CA LYS A 3 -10.73 12.53 -7.65
C LYS A 3 -9.53 13.00 -6.84
N GLY A 4 -9.76 13.54 -5.64
CA GLY A 4 -8.70 14.01 -4.77
C GLY A 4 -7.62 12.94 -4.66
N GLN A 5 -6.39 13.28 -5.04
CA GLN A 5 -5.23 12.41 -4.87
C GLN A 5 -5.26 11.89 -3.43
N ALA A 6 -5.11 10.57 -3.23
CA ALA A 6 -5.08 10.03 -1.89
C ALA A 6 -3.97 10.75 -1.10
N ARG A 7 -4.31 11.30 0.07
CA ARG A 7 -3.34 11.96 0.97
C ARG A 7 -2.40 10.96 1.67
N ILE A 8 -2.28 9.75 1.13
CA ILE A 8 -1.53 8.65 1.70
C ILE A 8 -0.52 8.18 0.65
N ASP A 9 0.75 8.43 0.95
CA ASP A 9 1.86 7.80 0.25
C ASP A 9 2.06 6.37 0.74
N ASN A 10 2.77 5.58 -0.05
CA ASN A 10 3.16 4.25 0.36
C ASN A 10 4.51 3.81 -0.20
N THR A 11 5.10 2.82 0.47
CA THR A 11 6.39 2.21 0.10
C THR A 11 6.24 0.78 -0.41
N ILE A 12 5.03 0.36 -0.78
CA ILE A 12 4.70 -1.04 -1.13
C ILE A 12 5.63 -1.60 -2.19
N ARG A 13 5.91 -0.83 -3.25
CA ARG A 13 6.80 -1.27 -4.33
C ARG A 13 8.21 -1.57 -3.82
N THR A 14 8.75 -0.71 -2.96
CA THR A 14 10.08 -0.88 -2.34
C THR A 14 10.09 -2.10 -1.42
N LEU A 15 9.06 -2.26 -0.57
CA LEU A 15 8.93 -3.41 0.32
C LEU A 15 8.82 -4.72 -0.45
N ARG A 16 8.08 -4.75 -1.56
CA ARG A 16 8.03 -5.93 -2.45
C ARG A 16 9.39 -6.26 -3.06
N PHE A 17 10.13 -5.26 -3.51
CA PHE A 17 11.48 -5.47 -4.05
C PHE A 17 12.41 -6.09 -3.00
N ASN A 18 12.43 -5.52 -1.80
CA ASN A 18 13.24 -6.02 -0.69
C ASN A 18 12.80 -7.41 -0.20
N ALA A 19 11.53 -7.77 -0.40
CA ALA A 19 10.98 -9.10 -0.11
C ALA A 19 11.22 -10.11 -1.26
N GLY A 20 12.37 -10.05 -1.93
CA GLY A 20 12.75 -10.97 -3.00
C GLY A 20 11.97 -10.75 -4.30
N GLU A 21 11.79 -9.49 -4.70
CA GLU A 21 11.04 -9.11 -5.90
C GLU A 21 9.61 -9.67 -5.96
N MET A 22 8.94 -9.70 -4.80
CA MET A 22 7.58 -10.19 -4.66
C MET A 22 6.65 -9.53 -5.70
N THR A 23 5.92 -10.34 -6.45
CA THR A 23 4.99 -9.82 -7.46
C THR A 23 3.78 -9.16 -6.80
N GLN A 24 3.10 -8.27 -7.53
CA GLN A 24 1.85 -7.67 -7.07
C GLN A 24 0.75 -8.72 -6.84
N ALA A 25 0.74 -9.80 -7.64
CA ALA A 25 -0.21 -10.90 -7.46
C ALA A 25 0.06 -11.66 -6.16
N ALA A 26 1.33 -11.98 -5.86
CA ALA A 26 1.70 -12.66 -4.62
C ALA A 26 1.35 -11.84 -3.38
N LEU A 27 1.55 -10.51 -3.41
CA LEU A 27 1.11 -9.64 -2.32
C LEU A 27 -0.42 -9.61 -2.21
N ALA A 28 -1.12 -9.55 -3.33
CA ALA A 28 -2.58 -9.53 -3.36
C ALA A 28 -3.18 -10.78 -2.70
N GLU A 29 -2.63 -11.96 -3.00
CA GLU A 29 -3.02 -13.23 -2.37
C GLU A 29 -2.79 -13.21 -0.85
N LYS A 30 -1.60 -12.77 -0.41
CA LYS A 30 -1.26 -12.66 1.03
C LYS A 30 -2.20 -11.72 1.79
N VAL A 31 -2.60 -10.62 1.16
CA VAL A 31 -3.42 -9.56 1.76
C VAL A 31 -4.91 -9.86 1.65
N GLY A 32 -5.33 -10.71 0.71
CA GLY A 32 -6.73 -11.04 0.45
C GLY A 32 -7.45 -9.98 -0.38
N VAL A 33 -6.77 -9.40 -1.36
CA VAL A 33 -7.32 -8.40 -2.29
C VAL A 33 -7.01 -8.77 -3.74
N THR A 34 -7.54 -8.00 -4.70
CA THR A 34 -7.18 -8.21 -6.12
C THR A 34 -5.81 -7.63 -6.43
N ARG A 35 -5.14 -8.16 -7.45
CA ARG A 35 -3.89 -7.57 -7.98
C ARG A 35 -4.09 -6.10 -8.37
N GLN A 36 -5.24 -5.76 -8.95
CA GLN A 36 -5.60 -4.41 -9.36
C GLN A 36 -5.68 -3.46 -8.15
N THR A 37 -6.12 -3.95 -7.00
CA THR A 37 -6.10 -3.20 -5.74
C THR A 37 -4.66 -2.87 -5.33
N ILE A 38 -3.73 -3.83 -5.39
CA ILE A 38 -2.30 -3.57 -5.14
C ILE A 38 -1.73 -2.54 -6.13
N VAL A 39 -2.01 -2.69 -7.43
CA VAL A 39 -1.57 -1.74 -8.47
C VAL A 39 -2.08 -0.32 -8.18
N ALA A 40 -3.36 -0.19 -7.81
CA ALA A 40 -3.96 1.10 -7.50
C ALA A 40 -3.36 1.74 -6.23
N MET A 41 -3.06 0.94 -5.20
CA MET A 41 -2.36 1.40 -4.00
C MET A 41 -0.96 1.91 -4.35
N GLU A 42 -0.14 1.13 -5.05
CA GLU A 42 1.23 1.53 -5.42
C GLU A 42 1.28 2.83 -6.23
N GLN A 43 0.25 3.11 -7.01
CA GLN A 43 0.15 4.33 -7.81
C GLN A 43 -0.47 5.50 -7.05
N GLY A 44 -0.81 5.34 -5.77
CA GLY A 44 -1.47 6.37 -4.96
C GLY A 44 -2.89 6.72 -5.42
N ARG A 45 -3.52 5.85 -6.24
CA ARG A 45 -4.86 6.08 -6.81
C ARG A 45 -5.98 5.54 -5.93
N TYR A 46 -5.63 4.86 -4.84
CA TYR A 46 -6.56 4.25 -3.91
C TYR A 46 -6.00 4.32 -2.49
N SER A 47 -6.79 4.88 -1.57
CA SER A 47 -6.54 4.80 -0.14
C SER A 47 -7.11 3.47 0.36
N PRO A 48 -6.31 2.57 0.95
CA PRO A 48 -6.83 1.33 1.52
C PRO A 48 -7.76 1.59 2.70
N SER A 49 -8.64 0.63 2.99
CA SER A 49 -9.26 0.56 4.32
C SER A 49 -8.19 0.28 5.38
N LEU A 50 -8.46 0.65 6.63
CA LEU A 50 -7.53 0.42 7.73
C LEU A 50 -7.15 -1.07 7.86
N GLU A 51 -8.12 -1.98 7.68
CA GLU A 51 -7.89 -3.42 7.72
C GLU A 51 -6.90 -3.88 6.63
N VAL A 52 -7.10 -3.43 5.38
CA VAL A 52 -6.20 -3.76 4.27
C VAL A 52 -4.80 -3.20 4.54
N ALA A 53 -4.71 -1.99 5.08
CA ALA A 53 -3.43 -1.37 5.41
C ALA A 53 -2.65 -2.20 6.45
N PHE A 54 -3.31 -2.67 7.51
CA PHE A 54 -2.70 -3.57 8.49
C PHE A 54 -2.32 -4.94 7.92
N ARG A 55 -3.12 -5.50 7.00
CA ARG A 55 -2.78 -6.76 6.31
C ARG A 55 -1.52 -6.61 5.46
N VAL A 56 -1.36 -5.50 4.75
CA VAL A 56 -0.14 -5.19 3.99
C VAL A 56 1.07 -5.06 4.92
N ALA A 57 0.95 -4.31 6.01
CA ALA A 57 2.02 -4.15 7.00
C ALA A 57 2.48 -5.49 7.58
N ARG A 58 1.53 -6.36 7.96
CA ARG A 58 1.82 -7.72 8.43
C ARG A 58 2.42 -8.62 7.35
N ALA A 59 2.05 -8.46 6.08
CA ALA A 59 2.63 -9.24 4.99
C ALA A 59 4.13 -8.97 4.80
N PHE A 60 4.59 -7.77 5.19
CA PHE A 60 6.01 -7.39 5.16
C PHE A 60 6.70 -7.46 6.53
N GLY A 61 5.95 -7.66 7.62
CA GLY A 61 6.50 -7.70 8.98
C GLY A 61 7.02 -6.35 9.48
N VAL A 62 6.42 -5.24 9.02
CA VAL A 62 6.84 -3.88 9.35
C VAL A 62 5.71 -3.07 10.00
N PRO A 63 6.02 -1.97 10.70
CA PRO A 63 5.01 -1.04 11.21
C PRO A 63 4.16 -0.42 10.09
N LEU A 64 2.92 -0.04 10.42
CA LEU A 64 1.97 0.51 9.46
C LEU A 64 2.50 1.79 8.80
N GLU A 65 3.09 2.67 9.61
CA GLU A 65 3.71 3.93 9.23
C GLU A 65 4.94 3.78 8.34
N GLN A 66 5.56 2.59 8.30
CA GLN A 66 6.61 2.30 7.34
C GLN A 66 6.04 1.98 5.96
N VAL A 67 4.83 1.41 5.91
CA VAL A 67 4.13 1.11 4.66
C VAL A 67 3.40 2.32 4.10
N PHE A 68 2.68 3.07 4.95
CA PHE A 68 1.78 4.15 4.56
C PHE A 68 2.09 5.43 5.34
N GLN A 69 2.23 6.56 4.62
CA GLN A 69 2.51 7.86 5.23
C GLN A 69 1.40 8.85 4.88
N TYR A 70 0.78 9.43 5.89
CA TYR A 70 -0.22 10.48 5.68
C TYR A 70 0.49 11.81 5.40
N ARG A 71 0.30 12.36 4.21
CA ARG A 71 0.66 13.75 3.90
C ARG A 71 -0.51 14.64 4.33
N GLY A 72 -0.48 15.05 5.59
CA GLY A 72 -1.30 16.16 6.06
C GLY A 72 -0.89 17.48 5.39
N GLU A 73 -1.76 18.47 5.37
CA GLU A 73 -1.36 19.85 5.07
C GLU A 73 -0.46 20.34 6.21
N GLY A 74 0.80 20.63 5.88
CA GLY A 74 1.71 21.53 6.60
C GLY A 74 2.01 21.24 8.08
N GLU A 75 3.29 21.01 8.36
CA GLU A 75 4.04 22.05 9.07
C GLU A 75 4.97 22.72 8.06
#